data_AF-A0A968P3W2-F1
#
_entry.id   AF-A0A968P3W2-F1
#
_cell.length_a   1.000
_cell.length_b   1.000
_cell.length_c   1.000
_cell.angle_alpha   90.00
_cell.angle_beta   90.00
_cell.angle_gamma   90.00
#
_symmetry.space_group_name_H-M   'P 1'
#
loop_
_entity.id
_entity.type
_entity.pdbx_description
1 polymer ?
#
loop_
_entity_poly.entity_id
_entity_poly.type
_entity_poly.pdbx_seq_one_letter_code
_entity_poly.pdbx_strand_id
1 'polypeptide(L)'
;STYAAERQPTLTTDARGFTWETIYDGYGRPKESRDPLGNQTQLEYDTAGSPSEARALDGLDALLARETTTYDLLGRPLTSGRWLLGQTPRELREQYTWNPASELVSMTDPLGRVSRWERDAAERVTATQDALGNRNELGFDEAGNVVSLSEVELVPGGNAETRTTTFAHDALGRQVWRADALGNTERWEWDAHGAVSRSIDAEGNATLSEVDALGRQTRLTRPEGLVEIFGYDRASRLTSYADAQNHTTLWQRDVLGRLERLQLPDGGAYLYERDAAGNPTKITDPNGSEMVQSFDARGLLTSRQNTLAAGVVGPTLETFIHDGLGRLMTATSGTITSRFTWDSLSRLLSEETLGRKIEHQLDDAGNAIELHYPSGLRLLQSFDALDRLQALGRQTAEEFEPRAAYTFRGADRVHSQALAAQLRGARSYDAAGRPTNDQIGLMGATQPAFQEQQAWNRAGSRPPISRLDSNGSGCSSATMVPTDFCKRPHPEANPIVGGSATTRSTTKPRGSVTSEGSSRKASRCHPKARAVTGRARWAACCSVGMPTAT
;
A
#
# COMPACT_ATOMS: atom_id res chain seq x y z
N SER A 1 -14.01 24.32 28.82
CA SER A 1 -12.60 24.53 29.15
C SER A 1 -12.45 25.55 30.26
N THR A 2 -11.42 25.44 31.09
CA THR A 2 -10.90 26.58 31.89
C THR A 2 -9.87 27.33 31.05
N TYR A 3 -9.54 28.56 31.46
CA TYR A 3 -8.67 29.45 30.69
C TYR A 3 -7.63 30.14 31.59
N ALA A 4 -6.45 30.39 31.04
CA ALA A 4 -5.47 31.33 31.58
C ALA A 4 -6.00 32.79 31.50
N ALA A 5 -5.31 33.71 32.17
CA ALA A 5 -5.64 35.14 32.17
C ALA A 5 -5.75 35.74 30.75
N GLU A 6 -4.99 35.19 29.80
CA GLU A 6 -4.94 35.61 28.39
C GLU A 6 -5.99 34.92 27.50
N ARG A 7 -6.98 34.24 28.10
CA ARG A 7 -8.04 33.46 27.42
C ARG A 7 -7.56 32.24 26.63
N GLN A 8 -6.35 31.74 26.92
CA GLN A 8 -5.84 30.48 26.36
C GLN A 8 -6.39 29.28 27.17
N PRO A 9 -6.87 28.20 26.54
CA PRO A 9 -7.49 27.09 27.25
C PRO A 9 -6.44 26.24 27.98
N THR A 10 -6.51 26.18 29.31
CA THR A 10 -5.57 25.43 30.16
C THR A 10 -6.08 24.03 30.53
N LEU A 11 -7.40 23.83 30.54
CA LEU A 11 -8.02 22.52 30.66
C LEU A 11 -9.15 22.41 29.64
N THR A 12 -9.12 21.40 28.76
CA THR A 12 -10.20 21.10 27.81
C THR A 12 -10.80 19.74 28.14
N THR A 13 -12.14 19.65 28.06
CA THR A 13 -12.91 18.45 28.41
C THR A 13 -13.71 18.00 27.20
N ASP A 14 -13.67 16.72 26.85
CA ASP A 14 -14.51 16.18 25.78
C ASP A 14 -15.92 15.80 26.24
N ALA A 15 -16.79 15.41 25.30
CA ALA A 15 -18.17 15.01 25.58
C ALA A 15 -18.32 13.66 26.30
N ARG A 16 -17.21 12.96 26.59
CA ARG A 16 -17.16 11.73 27.42
C ARG A 16 -16.68 12.04 28.85
N GLY A 17 -16.21 13.26 29.11
CA GLY A 17 -15.72 13.73 30.41
C GLY A 17 -14.21 13.64 30.60
N PHE A 18 -13.44 13.25 29.58
CA PHE A 18 -11.98 13.17 29.66
C PHE A 18 -11.35 14.56 29.55
N THR A 19 -10.24 14.81 30.26
CA THR A 19 -9.62 16.12 30.39
C THR A 19 -8.17 16.15 29.89
N TRP A 20 -7.86 17.08 28.99
CA TRP A 20 -6.51 17.43 28.56
C TRP A 20 -6.09 18.74 29.22
N GLU A 21 -4.88 18.79 29.76
CA GLU A 21 -4.27 19.98 30.34
C GLU A 21 -3.24 20.59 29.37
N THR A 22 -3.06 21.92 29.41
CA THR A 22 -2.02 22.61 28.65
C THR A 22 -1.45 23.78 29.44
N ILE A 23 -0.15 23.73 29.66
CA ILE A 23 0.66 24.75 30.33
C ILE A 23 1.36 25.57 29.24
N TYR A 24 1.24 26.88 29.32
CA TYR A 24 1.84 27.82 28.38
C TYR A 24 3.04 28.53 29.03
N ASP A 25 3.96 29.03 28.21
CA ASP A 25 5.06 29.88 28.68
C ASP A 25 4.64 31.36 28.82
N GLY A 26 5.59 32.22 29.21
CA GLY A 26 5.38 33.66 29.36
C GLY A 26 5.14 34.44 28.05
N TYR A 27 5.05 33.75 26.91
CA TYR A 27 4.67 34.31 25.60
C TYR A 27 3.37 33.68 25.08
N GLY A 28 2.65 32.90 25.91
CA GLY A 28 1.41 32.23 25.53
C GLY A 28 1.61 31.08 24.55
N ARG A 29 2.79 30.44 24.51
CA ARG A 29 3.08 29.28 23.66
C ARG A 29 2.94 27.99 24.46
N PRO A 30 2.36 26.89 23.92
CA PRO A 30 2.27 25.62 24.64
C PRO A 30 3.67 25.11 24.99
N LYS A 31 3.93 24.91 26.29
CA LYS A 31 5.20 24.37 26.82
C LYS A 31 5.05 22.92 27.25
N GLU A 32 3.89 22.56 27.80
CA GLU A 32 3.54 21.19 28.17
C GLU A 32 2.06 20.97 27.87
N SER A 33 1.72 19.83 27.27
CA SER A 33 0.35 19.34 27.20
C SER A 33 0.26 17.93 27.77
N ARG A 34 -0.75 17.66 28.58
CA ARG A 34 -0.96 16.38 29.26
C ARG A 34 -2.30 15.79 28.89
N ASP A 35 -2.31 14.51 28.51
CA ASP A 35 -3.52 13.79 28.14
C ASP A 35 -4.26 13.21 29.37
N PRO A 36 -5.48 12.69 29.23
CA PRO A 36 -6.27 12.16 30.34
C PRO A 36 -5.75 10.83 30.93
N LEU A 37 -4.69 10.26 30.36
CA LEU A 37 -3.96 9.09 30.86
C LEU A 37 -2.62 9.49 31.52
N GLY A 38 -2.30 10.79 31.55
CA GLY A 38 -1.10 11.36 32.13
C GLY A 38 0.08 11.53 31.16
N ASN A 39 -0.02 11.05 29.92
CA ASN A 39 1.05 11.16 28.93
C ASN A 39 1.29 12.63 28.56
N GLN A 40 2.53 12.99 28.28
CA GLN A 40 2.95 14.38 28.06
C GLN A 40 3.55 14.60 26.68
N THR A 41 3.35 15.80 26.16
CA THR A 41 4.25 16.41 25.16
C THR A 41 4.82 17.69 25.78
N GLN A 42 6.15 17.77 25.86
CA GLN A 42 6.88 18.95 26.34
C GLN A 42 7.58 19.62 25.14
N LEU A 43 7.57 20.95 25.11
CA LEU A 43 8.15 21.78 24.06
C LEU A 43 9.08 22.84 24.66
N GLU A 44 10.29 22.94 24.11
CA GLU A 44 11.25 24.00 24.35
C GLU A 44 11.42 24.85 23.08
N TYR A 45 11.61 26.15 23.23
CA TYR A 45 11.70 27.12 22.13
C TYR A 45 13.02 27.87 22.16
N ASP A 46 13.55 28.22 20.99
CA ASP A 46 14.72 29.08 20.87
C ASP A 46 14.41 30.57 21.16
N THR A 47 15.43 31.41 21.01
CA THR A 47 15.36 32.86 21.29
C THR A 47 14.62 33.68 20.23
N ALA A 48 14.46 33.17 19.00
CA ALA A 48 13.58 33.76 17.98
C ALA A 48 12.12 33.31 18.19
N GLY A 49 11.96 32.13 18.78
CA GLY A 49 10.71 31.58 19.26
C GLY A 49 10.23 30.34 18.51
N SER A 50 11.08 29.72 17.71
CA SER A 50 10.81 28.46 17.02
C SER A 50 10.98 27.25 17.97
N PRO A 51 10.22 26.15 17.81
CA PRO A 51 10.29 25.00 18.71
C PRO A 51 11.58 24.20 18.51
N SER A 52 12.56 24.39 19.40
CA SER A 52 13.91 23.82 19.27
C SER A 52 14.04 22.40 19.80
N GLU A 53 13.18 21.98 20.73
CA GLU A 53 13.11 20.59 21.19
C GLU A 53 11.68 20.17 21.54
N ALA A 54 11.30 18.96 21.16
CA ALA A 54 10.07 18.28 21.56
C ALA A 54 10.39 16.96 22.27
N ARG A 55 9.66 16.66 23.35
CA ARG A 55 9.74 15.38 24.08
C ARG A 55 8.35 14.81 24.29
N ALA A 56 8.17 13.52 24.04
CA ALA A 56 6.98 12.77 24.43
C ALA A 56 7.32 11.86 25.62
N LEU A 57 6.47 11.87 26.66
CA LEU A 57 6.64 11.06 27.87
C LEU A 57 5.34 10.31 28.19
N ASP A 58 5.44 9.15 28.86
CA ASP A 58 4.25 8.48 29.38
C ASP A 58 3.72 9.10 30.69
N GLY A 59 2.63 8.54 31.21
CA GLY A 59 2.08 8.90 32.54
C GLY A 59 2.95 8.53 33.75
N LEU A 60 4.18 8.03 33.54
CA LEU A 60 5.18 7.74 34.57
C LEU A 60 6.48 8.56 34.37
N ASP A 61 6.42 9.63 33.56
CA ASP A 61 7.54 10.50 33.18
C ASP A 61 8.68 9.78 32.42
N ALA A 62 8.43 8.61 31.82
CA ALA A 62 9.42 7.92 30.99
C ALA A 62 9.45 8.52 29.57
N LEU A 63 10.64 8.93 29.12
CA LEU A 63 10.85 9.51 27.78
C LEU A 63 10.63 8.46 26.67
N LEU A 64 9.62 8.67 25.84
CA LEU A 64 9.22 7.78 24.74
C LEU A 64 9.83 8.21 23.39
N ALA A 65 9.87 9.52 23.13
CA ALA A 65 10.45 10.10 21.92
C ALA A 65 11.04 11.48 22.21
N ARG A 66 12.04 11.88 21.41
CA ARG A 66 12.71 13.19 21.49
C ARG A 66 13.10 13.65 20.08
N GLU A 67 12.79 14.89 19.76
CA GLU A 67 13.14 15.52 18.48
C GLU A 67 13.76 16.91 18.75
N THR A 68 14.81 17.27 18.03
CA THR A 68 15.44 18.60 18.10
C THR A 68 15.35 19.28 16.73
N THR A 69 15.26 20.61 16.69
CA THR A 69 15.39 21.39 15.45
C THR A 69 16.26 22.61 15.68
N THR A 70 17.15 22.91 14.74
CA THR A 70 17.89 24.18 14.70
C THR A 70 17.36 25.03 13.54
N TYR A 71 17.35 26.35 13.72
CA TYR A 71 16.78 27.29 12.75
C TYR A 71 17.80 28.38 12.39
N ASP A 72 17.61 29.01 11.24
CA ASP A 72 18.28 30.27 10.90
C ASP A 72 17.50 31.51 11.39
N LEU A 73 18.05 32.70 11.11
CA LEU A 73 17.48 33.99 11.52
C LEU A 73 16.12 34.31 10.87
N LEU A 74 15.64 33.50 9.92
CA LEU A 74 14.31 33.61 9.31
C LEU A 74 13.35 32.53 9.81
N GLY A 75 13.75 31.73 10.82
CA GLY A 75 12.94 30.64 11.37
C GLY A 75 12.87 29.42 10.45
N ARG A 76 13.76 29.30 9.46
CA ARG A 76 13.80 28.16 8.53
C ARG A 76 14.66 27.05 9.13
N PRO A 77 14.22 25.78 9.16
CA PRO A 77 14.96 24.71 9.81
C PRO A 77 16.27 24.42 9.05
N LEU A 78 17.39 24.36 9.77
CA LEU A 78 18.71 23.99 9.23
C LEU A 78 19.02 22.51 9.47
N THR A 79 18.64 21.99 10.64
CA THR A 79 18.74 20.56 10.96
C THR A 79 17.53 20.10 11.74
N SER A 80 16.98 18.92 11.42
CA SER A 80 16.02 18.19 12.26
C SER A 80 16.71 16.93 12.81
N GLY A 81 16.54 16.62 14.09
CA GLY A 81 17.26 15.55 14.78
C GLY A 81 16.31 14.67 15.59
N ARG A 82 15.96 13.49 15.08
CA ARG A 82 15.07 12.54 15.76
C ARG A 82 15.88 11.51 16.52
N TRP A 83 15.65 11.36 17.83
CA TRP A 83 16.51 10.55 18.69
C TRP A 83 16.05 9.10 18.75
N LEU A 84 16.90 8.20 18.29
CA LEU A 84 16.78 6.77 18.56
C LEU A 84 17.22 6.51 20.01
N LEU A 85 16.27 6.20 20.88
CA LEU A 85 16.46 5.87 22.28
C LEU A 85 16.61 4.35 22.44
N GLY A 86 17.48 3.91 23.35
CA GLY A 86 17.80 2.48 23.54
C GLY A 86 19.15 2.28 24.19
N GLN A 87 19.80 1.13 23.92
CA GLN A 87 21.12 0.81 24.48
C GLN A 87 22.25 1.71 23.94
N THR A 88 22.10 2.24 22.73
CA THR A 88 23.06 3.13 22.07
C THR A 88 22.36 4.37 21.52
N PRO A 89 21.98 5.34 22.39
CA PRO A 89 21.24 6.52 21.97
C PRO A 89 21.99 7.34 20.91
N ARG A 90 21.31 7.66 19.80
CA ARG A 90 21.85 8.52 18.74
C ARG A 90 20.79 9.44 18.14
N GLU A 91 21.22 10.58 17.63
CA GLU A 91 20.38 11.49 16.84
C GLU A 91 20.46 11.09 15.36
N LEU A 92 19.30 10.83 14.74
CA LEU A 92 19.17 10.69 13.29
C LEU A 92 18.90 12.08 12.72
N ARG A 93 19.90 12.63 12.02
CA ARG A 93 19.92 14.05 11.65
C ARG A 93 19.68 14.26 10.16
N GLU A 94 18.58 14.96 9.86
CA GLU A 94 18.30 15.56 8.56
C GLU A 94 18.93 16.97 8.52
N GLN A 95 19.41 17.41 7.36
CA GLN A 95 20.01 18.73 7.12
C GLN A 95 19.36 19.40 5.91
N TYR A 96 19.14 20.71 6.00
CA TYR A 96 18.34 21.47 5.04
C TYR A 96 19.14 22.70 4.57
N THR A 97 19.20 22.94 3.26
CA THR A 97 19.84 24.12 2.68
C THR A 97 18.84 25.02 1.98
N TRP A 98 18.89 26.32 2.27
CA TRP A 98 17.95 27.33 1.80
C TRP A 98 18.69 28.42 1.03
N ASN A 99 18.07 28.94 -0.03
CA ASN A 99 18.61 30.09 -0.75
C ASN A 99 18.18 31.44 -0.09
N PRO A 100 18.64 32.59 -0.60
CA PRO A 100 18.22 33.90 -0.09
C PRO A 100 16.71 34.22 -0.29
N ALA A 101 16.02 33.54 -1.21
CA ALA A 101 14.58 33.68 -1.42
C ALA A 101 13.73 32.85 -0.42
N SER A 102 14.36 32.05 0.46
CA SER A 102 13.68 31.12 1.39
C SER A 102 13.06 29.90 0.74
N GLU A 103 13.62 29.49 -0.38
CA GLU A 103 13.31 28.23 -1.03
C GLU A 103 14.28 27.13 -0.57
N LEU A 104 13.76 25.93 -0.32
CA LEU A 104 14.57 24.75 -0.02
C LEU A 104 15.29 24.29 -1.30
N VAL A 105 16.62 24.20 -1.25
CA VAL A 105 17.49 23.81 -2.37
C VAL A 105 17.97 22.36 -2.24
N SER A 106 18.29 21.91 -1.02
CA SER A 106 18.59 20.49 -0.78
C SER A 106 18.24 20.03 0.62
N MET A 107 17.97 18.73 0.72
CA MET A 107 17.79 18.00 1.97
C MET A 107 18.80 16.85 1.97
N THR A 108 19.49 16.66 3.08
CA THR A 108 20.35 15.50 3.35
C THR A 108 19.71 14.69 4.48
N ASP A 109 19.47 13.41 4.25
CA ASP A 109 18.85 12.52 5.23
C ASP A 109 19.87 11.93 6.24
N PRO A 110 19.42 11.16 7.26
CA PRO A 110 20.33 10.56 8.25
C PRO A 110 21.35 9.57 7.69
N LEU A 111 21.14 9.03 6.48
CA LEU A 111 22.10 8.17 5.76
C LEU A 111 23.06 8.98 4.88
N GLY A 112 22.99 10.32 4.89
CA GLY A 112 23.80 11.20 4.07
C GLY A 112 23.33 11.34 2.62
N ARG A 113 22.12 10.87 2.31
CA ARG A 113 21.56 10.85 0.95
C ARG A 113 20.93 12.20 0.63
N VAL A 114 21.19 12.74 -0.56
CA VAL A 114 20.89 14.14 -0.89
C VAL A 114 19.83 14.26 -1.98
N SER A 115 18.67 14.82 -1.64
CA SER A 115 17.65 15.28 -2.59
C SER A 115 17.80 16.78 -2.85
N ARG A 116 17.46 17.24 -4.06
CA ARG A 116 17.55 18.66 -4.46
C ARG A 116 16.30 19.16 -5.15
N TRP A 117 16.07 20.47 -5.05
CA TRP A 117 15.02 21.19 -5.77
C TRP A 117 15.61 22.43 -6.43
N GLU A 118 15.12 22.73 -7.62
CA GLU A 118 15.42 23.93 -8.40
C GLU A 118 14.12 24.64 -8.74
N ARG A 119 14.14 25.98 -8.76
CA ARG A 119 12.97 26.83 -8.99
C ARG A 119 13.28 27.98 -9.93
N ASP A 120 12.23 28.50 -10.56
CA ASP A 120 12.31 29.73 -11.35
C ASP A 120 12.03 31.00 -10.52
N ALA A 121 12.09 32.17 -11.17
CA ALA A 121 11.83 33.46 -10.54
C ALA A 121 10.34 33.70 -10.16
N ALA A 122 9.46 32.70 -10.33
CA ALA A 122 8.09 32.67 -9.83
C ALA A 122 7.90 31.58 -8.74
N GLU A 123 9.01 31.13 -8.13
CA GLU A 123 9.08 30.12 -7.05
C GLU A 123 8.56 28.72 -7.45
N ARG A 124 8.28 28.49 -8.74
CA ARG A 124 7.78 27.22 -9.28
C ARG A 124 8.92 26.21 -9.37
N VAL A 125 8.71 24.99 -8.90
CA VAL A 125 9.73 23.91 -9.01
C VAL A 125 9.94 23.54 -10.47
N THR A 126 11.10 23.89 -11.01
CA THR A 126 11.53 23.55 -12.38
C THR A 126 12.29 22.24 -12.44
N ALA A 127 12.90 21.78 -11.35
CA ALA A 127 13.43 20.43 -11.27
C ALA A 127 13.51 19.87 -9.84
N THR A 128 13.52 18.54 -9.76
CA THR A 128 13.85 17.79 -8.54
C THR A 128 14.89 16.73 -8.86
N GLN A 129 15.93 16.57 -8.04
CA GLN A 129 16.92 15.49 -8.18
C GLN A 129 16.90 14.56 -6.96
N ASP A 130 16.97 13.26 -7.20
CA ASP A 130 17.05 12.22 -6.16
C ASP A 130 18.50 11.88 -5.76
N ALA A 131 18.64 11.03 -4.73
CA ALA A 131 19.95 10.66 -4.17
C ALA A 131 20.78 9.72 -5.06
N LEU A 132 20.24 9.18 -6.16
CA LEU A 132 21.02 8.51 -7.22
C LEU A 132 21.38 9.45 -8.37
N GLY A 133 20.85 10.68 -8.37
CA GLY A 133 21.10 11.70 -9.37
C GLY A 133 20.07 11.75 -10.50
N ASN A 134 19.02 10.92 -10.49
CA ASN A 134 17.92 11.05 -11.46
C ASN A 134 17.22 12.39 -11.24
N ARG A 135 16.79 13.05 -12.32
CA ARG A 135 16.21 14.40 -12.29
C ARG A 135 14.84 14.40 -12.99
N ASN A 136 13.82 14.94 -12.35
CA ASN A 136 12.56 15.27 -13.01
C ASN A 136 12.54 16.78 -13.29
N GLU A 137 12.19 17.17 -14.51
CA GLU A 137 12.24 18.55 -15.00
C GLU A 137 10.85 19.00 -15.44
N LEU A 138 10.43 20.19 -15.01
CA LEU A 138 9.13 20.77 -15.31
C LEU A 138 9.28 22.05 -16.14
N GLY A 139 8.69 22.03 -17.33
CA GLY A 139 8.54 23.21 -18.19
C GLY A 139 7.13 23.79 -18.03
N PHE A 140 7.04 25.11 -17.97
CA PHE A 140 5.79 25.83 -17.73
C PHE A 140 5.47 26.84 -18.85
N ASP A 141 4.20 27.18 -19.00
CA ASP A 141 3.76 28.33 -19.81
C ASP A 141 3.80 29.67 -19.03
N GLU A 142 3.42 30.75 -19.72
CA GLU A 142 3.31 32.11 -19.18
C GLU A 142 2.21 32.25 -18.11
N ALA A 143 1.20 31.38 -18.11
CA ALA A 143 0.05 31.45 -17.21
C ALA A 143 0.25 30.67 -15.90
N GLY A 144 1.21 29.74 -15.86
CA GLY A 144 1.53 28.94 -14.68
C GLY A 144 1.45 27.43 -14.89
N ASN A 145 0.94 26.95 -16.02
CA ASN A 145 0.61 25.54 -16.22
C ASN A 145 1.84 24.74 -16.67
N VAL A 146 1.96 23.49 -16.21
CA VAL A 146 2.99 22.55 -16.69
C VAL A 146 2.69 22.19 -18.15
N VAL A 147 3.62 22.42 -19.07
CA VAL A 147 3.53 22.01 -20.49
C VAL A 147 4.41 20.81 -20.82
N SER A 148 5.41 20.51 -19.98
CA SER A 148 6.27 19.34 -20.12
C SER A 148 6.79 18.82 -18.79
N LEU A 149 6.83 17.50 -18.64
CA LEU A 149 7.58 16.77 -17.61
C LEU A 149 8.63 15.90 -18.31
N SER A 150 9.90 16.11 -18.02
CA SER A 150 11.01 15.28 -18.49
C SER A 150 11.63 14.51 -17.33
N GLU A 151 11.51 13.19 -17.34
CA GLU A 151 12.19 12.27 -16.42
C GLU A 151 13.56 11.92 -17.01
N VAL A 152 14.64 12.36 -16.36
CA VAL A 152 16.04 12.09 -16.74
C VAL A 152 16.61 11.03 -15.80
N GLU A 153 16.69 9.80 -16.32
CA GLU A 153 17.22 8.63 -15.62
C GLU A 153 18.72 8.48 -15.87
N LEU A 154 19.52 8.31 -14.81
CA LEU A 154 20.91 7.88 -14.94
C LEU A 154 20.97 6.36 -15.07
N VAL A 155 21.38 5.87 -16.25
CA VAL A 155 21.42 4.43 -16.55
C VAL A 155 22.78 3.81 -16.24
N PRO A 156 22.82 2.50 -15.92
CA PRO A 156 24.06 1.76 -15.74
C PRO A 156 25.00 1.93 -16.93
N GLY A 157 26.19 2.48 -16.68
CA GLY A 157 27.13 2.95 -17.70
C GLY A 157 27.38 4.47 -17.68
N GLY A 158 26.59 5.25 -16.95
CA GLY A 158 26.81 6.69 -16.74
C GLY A 158 26.22 7.61 -17.81
N ASN A 159 25.41 7.05 -18.72
CA ASN A 159 24.60 7.84 -19.65
C ASN A 159 23.29 8.29 -18.98
N ALA A 160 22.61 9.27 -19.57
CA ALA A 160 21.25 9.65 -19.22
C ALA A 160 20.24 9.19 -20.27
N GLU A 161 19.10 8.65 -19.86
CA GLU A 161 17.91 8.41 -20.68
C GLU A 161 16.81 9.42 -20.30
N THR A 162 16.32 10.23 -21.24
CA THR A 162 15.23 11.19 -21.00
C THR A 162 13.89 10.69 -21.56
N ARG A 163 12.84 10.70 -20.74
CA ARG A 163 11.44 10.44 -21.13
C ARG A 163 10.65 11.72 -20.94
N THR A 164 9.94 12.20 -21.97
CA THR A 164 9.19 13.46 -21.89
C THR A 164 7.71 13.23 -22.11
N THR A 165 6.89 13.62 -21.14
CA THR A 165 5.43 13.77 -21.27
C THR A 165 5.11 15.25 -21.53
N THR A 166 4.20 15.53 -22.46
CA THR A 166 3.79 16.90 -22.81
C THR A 166 2.31 17.11 -22.57
N PHE A 167 1.91 18.34 -22.24
CA PHE A 167 0.56 18.72 -21.84
C PHE A 167 0.12 20.01 -22.55
N ALA A 168 -1.18 20.19 -22.74
CA ALA A 168 -1.76 21.46 -23.19
C ALA A 168 -3.00 21.81 -22.36
N HIS A 169 -3.15 23.11 -22.10
CA HIS A 169 -4.18 23.68 -21.22
C HIS A 169 -5.06 24.67 -21.98
N ASP A 170 -6.29 24.87 -21.51
CA ASP A 170 -7.15 25.95 -22.00
C ASP A 170 -6.86 27.29 -21.28
N ALA A 171 -7.56 28.35 -21.69
CA ALA A 171 -7.42 29.69 -21.13
C ALA A 171 -7.88 29.82 -19.65
N LEU A 172 -8.36 28.75 -19.02
CA LEU A 172 -8.68 28.65 -17.60
C LEU A 172 -7.69 27.75 -16.84
N GLY A 173 -6.58 27.34 -17.47
CA GLY A 173 -5.57 26.46 -16.88
C GLY A 173 -6.02 25.00 -16.76
N ARG A 174 -7.07 24.58 -17.48
CA ARG A 174 -7.59 23.20 -17.42
C ARG A 174 -6.92 22.34 -18.50
N GLN A 175 -6.39 21.18 -18.13
CA GLN A 175 -5.69 20.28 -19.07
C GLN A 175 -6.66 19.75 -20.12
N VAL A 176 -6.43 20.04 -21.40
CA VAL A 176 -7.26 19.58 -22.54
C VAL A 176 -6.62 18.47 -23.36
N TRP A 177 -5.30 18.29 -23.26
CA TRP A 177 -4.55 17.27 -24.00
C TRP A 177 -3.26 16.86 -23.27
N ARG A 178 -2.84 15.60 -23.47
CA ARG A 178 -1.58 15.03 -23.01
C ARG A 178 -1.01 14.11 -24.08
N ALA A 179 0.32 14.03 -24.19
CA ALA A 179 1.02 12.90 -24.82
C ALA A 179 2.10 12.34 -23.91
N ASP A 180 2.21 11.02 -23.85
CA ASP A 180 3.31 10.30 -23.19
C ASP A 180 4.61 10.32 -24.04
N ALA A 181 5.68 9.76 -23.47
CA ALA A 181 6.98 9.63 -24.14
C ALA A 181 7.01 8.64 -25.34
N LEU A 182 5.86 8.04 -25.70
CA LEU A 182 5.67 7.23 -26.91
C LEU A 182 4.78 7.95 -27.95
N GLY A 183 4.25 9.14 -27.64
CA GLY A 183 3.32 9.89 -28.48
C GLY A 183 1.86 9.42 -28.42
N ASN A 184 1.49 8.61 -27.42
CA ASN A 184 0.10 8.22 -27.17
C ASN A 184 -0.67 9.40 -26.60
N THR A 185 -1.77 9.82 -27.23
CA THR A 185 -2.47 11.07 -26.89
C THR A 185 -3.81 10.87 -26.18
N GLU A 186 -4.03 11.57 -25.07
CA GLU A 186 -5.33 11.69 -24.39
C GLU A 186 -5.93 13.09 -24.57
N ARG A 187 -7.25 13.22 -24.42
CA ARG A 187 -7.97 14.52 -24.49
C ARG A 187 -9.06 14.64 -23.42
N TRP A 188 -9.32 15.87 -23.02
CA TRP A 188 -10.42 16.23 -22.11
C TRP A 188 -11.19 17.42 -22.67
N GLU A 189 -12.51 17.28 -22.75
CA GLU A 189 -13.46 18.36 -22.99
C GLU A 189 -14.11 18.71 -21.66
N TRP A 190 -14.25 20.01 -21.39
CA TRP A 190 -14.72 20.54 -20.12
C TRP A 190 -16.01 21.34 -20.30
N ASP A 191 -16.89 21.28 -19.31
CA ASP A 191 -18.16 22.00 -19.32
C ASP A 191 -18.04 23.44 -18.77
N ALA A 192 -19.18 24.10 -18.66
CA ALA A 192 -19.32 25.46 -18.12
C ALA A 192 -19.22 25.54 -16.58
N HIS A 193 -19.31 24.42 -15.86
CA HIS A 193 -19.14 24.36 -14.40
C HIS A 193 -17.70 24.07 -13.98
N GLY A 194 -16.81 23.75 -14.93
CA GLY A 194 -15.42 23.40 -14.65
C GLY A 194 -15.16 21.90 -14.50
N ALA A 195 -16.11 21.04 -14.84
CA ALA A 195 -15.95 19.59 -14.81
C ALA A 195 -15.55 19.02 -16.17
N VAL A 196 -14.88 17.87 -16.17
CA VAL A 196 -14.66 17.07 -17.40
C VAL A 196 -16.02 16.53 -17.84
N SER A 197 -16.53 16.98 -18.99
CA SER A 197 -17.75 16.41 -19.60
C SER A 197 -17.45 15.20 -20.47
N ARG A 198 -16.23 15.11 -21.00
CA ARG A 198 -15.79 13.99 -21.82
C ARG A 198 -14.28 13.81 -21.74
N SER A 199 -13.82 12.59 -21.52
CA SER A 199 -12.43 12.19 -21.72
C SER A 199 -12.33 11.24 -22.92
N ILE A 200 -11.19 11.28 -23.60
CA ILE A 200 -10.86 10.40 -24.73
C ILE A 200 -9.50 9.77 -24.43
N ASP A 201 -9.46 8.45 -24.35
CA ASP A 201 -8.23 7.70 -24.11
C ASP A 201 -7.33 7.62 -25.36
N ALA A 202 -6.16 6.99 -25.22
CA ALA A 202 -5.18 6.88 -26.29
C ALA A 202 -5.55 5.89 -27.42
N GLU A 203 -6.62 5.10 -27.23
CA GLU A 203 -7.27 4.28 -28.26
C GLU A 203 -8.33 5.08 -29.04
N GLY A 204 -8.82 6.19 -28.48
CA GLY A 204 -9.92 6.98 -29.01
C GLY A 204 -11.29 6.66 -28.38
N ASN A 205 -11.33 5.83 -27.33
CA ASN A 205 -12.56 5.52 -26.60
C ASN A 205 -13.00 6.74 -25.78
N ALA A 206 -14.27 7.12 -25.88
CA ALA A 206 -14.81 8.28 -25.17
C ALA A 206 -15.60 7.85 -23.93
N THR A 207 -15.24 8.40 -22.76
CA THR A 207 -16.07 8.36 -21.55
C THR A 207 -16.78 9.71 -21.42
N LEU A 208 -18.07 9.70 -21.08
CA LEU A 208 -18.87 10.91 -20.89
C LEU A 208 -19.29 11.04 -19.43
N SER A 209 -19.17 12.23 -18.86
CA SER A 209 -19.65 12.56 -17.52
C SER A 209 -20.63 13.73 -17.58
N GLU A 210 -21.76 13.60 -16.88
CA GLU A 210 -22.69 14.69 -16.64
C GLU A 210 -22.57 15.13 -15.18
N VAL A 211 -22.67 16.43 -14.93
CA VAL A 211 -22.60 17.02 -13.59
C VAL A 211 -23.86 17.81 -13.25
N ASP A 212 -24.11 18.01 -11.96
CA ASP A 212 -25.03 19.04 -11.49
C ASP A 212 -24.36 20.43 -11.41
N ALA A 213 -25.15 21.45 -11.10
CA ALA A 213 -24.71 22.85 -11.01
C ALA A 213 -23.69 23.14 -9.88
N LEU A 214 -23.26 22.13 -9.12
CA LEU A 214 -22.16 22.20 -8.15
C LEU A 214 -20.91 21.44 -8.64
N GLY A 215 -20.87 21.06 -9.93
CA GLY A 215 -19.74 20.36 -10.56
C GLY A 215 -19.64 18.86 -10.19
N ARG A 216 -20.70 18.26 -9.63
CA ARG A 216 -20.67 16.91 -9.07
C ARG A 216 -21.20 15.91 -10.09
N GLN A 217 -20.41 14.87 -10.41
CA GLN A 217 -20.75 13.86 -11.42
C GLN A 217 -22.03 13.10 -11.06
N THR A 218 -23.15 13.42 -11.70
CA THR A 218 -24.46 12.76 -11.50
C THR A 218 -24.62 11.52 -12.37
N ARG A 219 -23.93 11.46 -13.52
CA ARG A 219 -23.97 10.33 -14.44
C ARG A 219 -22.61 10.11 -15.10
N LEU A 220 -22.23 8.85 -15.27
CA LEU A 220 -21.06 8.42 -16.04
C LEU A 220 -21.53 7.46 -17.13
N THR A 221 -21.13 7.68 -18.38
CA THR A 221 -21.33 6.74 -19.50
C THR A 221 -19.97 6.30 -20.00
N ARG A 222 -19.65 5.02 -19.82
CA ARG A 222 -18.40 4.40 -20.27
C ARG A 222 -18.43 4.11 -21.78
N PRO A 223 -17.28 3.89 -22.45
CA PRO A 223 -17.23 3.70 -23.91
C PRO A 223 -18.09 2.56 -24.44
N GLU A 224 -18.29 1.50 -23.64
CA GLU A 224 -19.17 0.37 -23.93
C GLU A 224 -20.68 0.68 -23.81
N GLY A 225 -21.05 1.93 -23.49
CA GLY A 225 -22.43 2.37 -23.30
C GLY A 225 -23.03 2.02 -21.92
N LEU A 226 -22.24 1.46 -21.01
CA LEU A 226 -22.64 1.21 -19.63
C LEU A 226 -22.74 2.52 -18.84
N VAL A 227 -23.77 2.64 -18.00
CA VAL A 227 -24.17 3.89 -17.33
C VAL A 227 -24.18 3.72 -15.82
N GLU A 228 -23.49 4.59 -15.10
CA GLU A 228 -23.58 4.71 -13.63
C GLU A 228 -24.26 6.02 -13.26
N ILE A 229 -24.98 6.04 -12.13
CA ILE A 229 -25.76 7.20 -11.65
C ILE A 229 -25.43 7.47 -10.18
N PHE A 230 -25.22 8.73 -9.83
CA PHE A 230 -24.80 9.19 -8.51
C PHE A 230 -25.78 10.26 -7.98
N GLY A 231 -26.21 10.11 -6.73
CA GLY A 231 -27.03 11.09 -6.01
C GLY A 231 -26.28 11.67 -4.81
N TYR A 232 -26.50 12.95 -4.52
CA TYR A 232 -25.78 13.70 -3.48
C TYR A 232 -26.73 14.49 -2.57
N ASP A 233 -26.32 14.74 -1.34
CA ASP A 233 -26.97 15.70 -0.45
C ASP A 233 -26.53 17.16 -0.73
N ARG A 234 -27.06 18.12 0.05
CA ARG A 234 -26.69 19.55 -0.05
C ARG A 234 -25.26 19.86 0.45
N ALA A 235 -24.60 18.92 1.11
CA ALA A 235 -23.22 19.02 1.56
C ALA A 235 -22.25 18.27 0.61
N SER A 236 -22.72 17.90 -0.59
CA SER A 236 -21.94 17.22 -1.64
C SER A 236 -21.41 15.84 -1.24
N ARG A 237 -22.08 15.19 -0.28
CA ARG A 237 -21.80 13.81 0.11
C ARG A 237 -22.73 12.88 -0.67
N LEU A 238 -22.19 11.75 -1.12
CA LEU A 238 -22.95 10.72 -1.82
C LEU A 238 -24.09 10.19 -0.92
N THR A 239 -25.28 10.06 -1.50
CA THR A 239 -26.50 9.50 -0.89
C THR A 239 -27.01 8.27 -1.63
N SER A 240 -26.78 8.19 -2.95
CA SER A 240 -27.07 7.00 -3.76
C SER A 240 -26.03 6.78 -4.85
N TYR A 241 -25.81 5.51 -5.22
CA TYR A 241 -25.04 5.10 -6.39
C TYR A 241 -25.73 3.89 -7.01
N ALA A 242 -26.02 3.95 -8.30
CA ALA A 242 -26.49 2.82 -9.09
C ALA A 242 -25.40 2.41 -10.08
N ASP A 243 -25.03 1.13 -10.04
CA ASP A 243 -24.11 0.55 -11.02
C ASP A 243 -24.79 0.40 -12.41
N ALA A 244 -24.01 -0.02 -13.41
CA ALA A 244 -24.52 -0.25 -14.76
C ALA A 244 -25.39 -1.52 -14.93
N GLN A 245 -25.80 -2.15 -13.83
CA GLN A 245 -26.85 -3.16 -13.76
C GLN A 245 -28.07 -2.66 -12.95
N ASN A 246 -28.07 -1.37 -12.57
CA ASN A 246 -29.05 -0.69 -11.72
C ASN A 246 -29.13 -1.22 -10.27
N HIS A 247 -28.08 -1.88 -9.79
CA HIS A 247 -27.93 -2.23 -8.38
C HIS A 247 -27.62 -0.95 -7.57
N THR A 248 -28.53 -0.57 -6.67
CA THR A 248 -28.44 0.71 -5.95
C THR A 248 -27.90 0.53 -4.53
N THR A 249 -26.82 1.23 -4.20
CA THR A 249 -26.30 1.41 -2.83
C THR A 249 -26.75 2.76 -2.29
N LEU A 250 -27.11 2.85 -1.01
CA LEU A 250 -27.59 4.09 -0.36
C LEU A 250 -26.80 4.41 0.93
N TRP A 251 -26.49 5.69 1.14
CA TRP A 251 -25.81 6.20 2.33
C TRP A 251 -26.75 7.14 3.11
N GLN A 252 -26.95 6.83 4.39
CA GLN A 252 -27.74 7.62 5.34
C GLN A 252 -26.83 8.08 6.48
N ARG A 253 -26.97 9.34 6.87
CA ARG A 253 -26.02 10.06 7.72
C ARG A 253 -26.76 10.83 8.82
N ASP A 254 -26.13 10.89 9.98
CA ASP A 254 -26.64 11.66 11.11
C ASP A 254 -26.54 13.18 10.88
N VAL A 255 -27.04 13.97 11.84
CA VAL A 255 -27.02 15.44 11.79
C VAL A 255 -25.60 16.04 11.79
N LEU A 256 -24.57 15.26 12.15
CA LEU A 256 -23.15 15.65 12.08
C LEU A 256 -22.50 15.17 10.77
N GLY A 257 -23.24 14.53 9.87
CA GLY A 257 -22.76 14.03 8.58
C GLY A 257 -22.03 12.69 8.65
N ARG A 258 -21.97 12.05 9.81
CA ARG A 258 -21.29 10.77 10.02
C ARG A 258 -22.16 9.65 9.45
N LEU A 259 -21.54 8.59 8.93
CA LEU A 259 -22.28 7.44 8.41
C LEU A 259 -23.01 6.73 9.56
N GLU A 260 -24.33 6.59 9.40
CA GLU A 260 -25.27 5.97 10.34
C GLU A 260 -25.81 4.65 9.76
N ARG A 261 -26.16 4.64 8.47
CA ARG A 261 -26.60 3.44 7.76
C ARG A 261 -26.09 3.40 6.31
N LEU A 262 -25.59 2.25 5.89
CA LEU A 262 -25.18 1.95 4.52
C LEU A 262 -26.00 0.76 4.02
N GLN A 263 -26.91 0.99 3.07
CA GLN A 263 -27.75 -0.04 2.48
C GLN A 263 -27.18 -0.54 1.16
N LEU A 264 -27.06 -1.85 1.05
CA LEU A 264 -26.56 -2.58 -0.12
C LEU A 264 -27.71 -2.87 -1.11
N PRO A 265 -27.38 -3.23 -2.38
CA PRO A 265 -28.40 -3.47 -3.40
C PRO A 265 -29.32 -4.68 -3.19
N ASP A 266 -28.96 -5.61 -2.31
CA ASP A 266 -29.84 -6.72 -1.88
C ASP A 266 -30.87 -6.29 -0.80
N GLY A 267 -30.81 -5.03 -0.37
CA GLY A 267 -31.64 -4.45 0.68
C GLY A 267 -31.06 -4.59 2.09
N GLY A 268 -30.04 -5.43 2.30
CA GLY A 268 -29.31 -5.54 3.55
C GLY A 268 -28.54 -4.25 3.88
N ALA A 269 -28.17 -4.03 5.14
CA ALA A 269 -27.51 -2.80 5.54
C ALA A 269 -26.53 -2.96 6.71
N TYR A 270 -25.46 -2.15 6.68
CA TYR A 270 -24.65 -1.87 7.86
C TYR A 270 -25.28 -0.73 8.66
N LEU A 271 -25.27 -0.83 9.99
CA LEU A 271 -25.71 0.19 10.94
C LEU A 271 -24.52 0.59 11.84
N TYR A 272 -24.43 1.86 12.20
CA TYR A 272 -23.31 2.42 13.00
C TYR A 272 -23.84 3.24 14.18
N GLU A 273 -23.71 2.70 15.40
CA GLU A 273 -23.96 3.43 16.64
C GLU A 273 -22.63 4.05 17.14
N ARG A 274 -22.69 5.21 17.81
CA ARG A 274 -21.50 6.01 18.16
C ARG A 274 -21.59 6.61 19.56
N ASP A 275 -20.43 6.82 20.19
CA ASP A 275 -20.35 7.63 21.41
C ASP A 275 -20.43 9.15 21.13
N ALA A 276 -20.37 9.94 22.21
CA ALA A 276 -20.44 11.39 22.16
C ALA A 276 -19.20 12.06 21.51
N ALA A 277 -18.06 11.35 21.40
CA ALA A 277 -16.90 11.81 20.63
C ALA A 277 -16.99 11.40 19.14
N GLY A 278 -17.83 10.42 18.81
CA GLY A 278 -18.09 9.91 17.46
C GLY A 278 -17.42 8.58 17.12
N ASN A 279 -16.73 7.97 18.09
CA ASN A 279 -16.15 6.64 17.93
C ASN A 279 -17.28 5.62 17.65
N PRO A 280 -17.14 4.70 16.68
CA PRO A 280 -18.15 3.67 16.42
C PRO A 280 -18.15 2.66 17.56
N THR A 281 -19.11 2.77 18.48
CA THR A 281 -19.24 1.87 19.64
C THR A 281 -19.95 0.57 19.28
N LYS A 282 -20.73 0.55 18.19
CA LYS A 282 -21.32 -0.66 17.67
C LYS A 282 -21.54 -0.60 16.16
N ILE A 283 -21.24 -1.70 15.48
CA ILE A 283 -21.51 -1.91 14.06
C ILE A 283 -22.35 -3.17 13.92
N THR A 284 -23.55 -3.07 13.35
CA THR A 284 -24.36 -4.24 12.97
C THR A 284 -24.28 -4.43 11.46
N ASP A 285 -24.10 -5.66 11.00
CA ASP A 285 -23.92 -5.99 9.57
C ASP A 285 -25.22 -6.46 8.88
N PRO A 286 -25.23 -6.64 7.55
CA PRO A 286 -26.41 -7.07 6.80
C PRO A 286 -26.99 -8.45 7.17
N ASN A 287 -26.26 -9.32 7.89
CA ASN A 287 -26.78 -10.60 8.39
C ASN A 287 -27.22 -10.55 9.86
N GLY A 288 -27.03 -9.42 10.54
CA GLY A 288 -27.38 -9.24 11.94
C GLY A 288 -26.25 -9.65 12.91
N SER A 289 -25.03 -9.90 12.43
CA SER A 289 -23.86 -10.00 13.30
C SER A 289 -23.51 -8.61 13.83
N GLU A 290 -23.09 -8.53 15.10
CA GLU A 290 -22.82 -7.27 15.78
C GLU A 290 -21.37 -7.20 16.28
N MET A 291 -20.73 -6.05 16.10
CA MET A 291 -19.38 -5.75 16.56
C MET A 291 -19.45 -4.56 17.52
N VAL A 292 -19.31 -4.80 18.82
CA VAL A 292 -19.27 -3.77 19.88
C VAL A 292 -17.82 -3.38 20.15
N GLN A 293 -17.55 -2.10 20.35
CA GLN A 293 -16.21 -1.55 20.51
C GLN A 293 -16.13 -0.58 21.70
N SER A 294 -15.01 -0.64 22.43
CA SER A 294 -14.68 0.27 23.53
C SER A 294 -13.36 0.99 23.27
N PHE A 295 -13.24 2.24 23.72
CA PHE A 295 -12.10 3.12 23.43
C PHE A 295 -11.52 3.75 24.70
N ASP A 296 -10.23 4.09 24.69
CA ASP A 296 -9.57 4.85 25.76
C ASP A 296 -9.89 6.35 25.68
N ALA A 297 -9.31 7.13 26.60
CA ALA A 297 -9.49 8.57 26.64
C ALA A 297 -8.97 9.30 25.38
N ARG A 298 -7.95 8.77 24.70
CA ARG A 298 -7.42 9.28 23.43
C ARG A 298 -8.27 8.88 22.21
N GLY A 299 -9.19 7.93 22.37
CA GLY A 299 -9.98 7.35 21.29
C GLY A 299 -9.34 6.11 20.64
N LEU A 300 -8.33 5.51 21.28
CA LEU A 300 -7.73 4.26 20.82
C LEU A 300 -8.60 3.07 21.24
N LEU A 301 -8.75 2.09 20.36
CA LEU A 301 -9.53 0.88 20.63
C LEU A 301 -8.91 0.11 21.81
N THR A 302 -9.72 -0.29 22.79
CA THR A 302 -9.28 -1.12 23.94
C THR A 302 -9.93 -2.50 23.96
N SER A 303 -11.13 -2.62 23.40
CA SER A 303 -11.87 -3.88 23.30
C SER A 303 -12.72 -3.92 22.02
N ARG A 304 -12.84 -5.10 21.42
CA ARG A 304 -13.80 -5.43 20.37
C ARG A 304 -14.48 -6.76 20.68
N GLN A 305 -15.81 -6.76 20.74
CA GLN A 305 -16.62 -7.95 20.97
C GLN A 305 -17.49 -8.24 19.75
N ASN A 306 -17.40 -9.46 19.21
CA ASN A 306 -18.11 -9.91 18.02
C ASN A 306 -19.21 -10.93 18.41
N THR A 307 -20.47 -10.57 18.15
CA THR A 307 -21.61 -11.50 18.16
C THR A 307 -21.58 -12.29 16.85
N LEU A 308 -21.13 -13.54 16.91
CA LEU A 308 -20.99 -14.43 15.75
C LEU A 308 -22.33 -15.07 15.38
N ALA A 309 -22.65 -15.09 14.08
CA ALA A 309 -23.80 -15.83 13.55
C ALA A 309 -23.70 -17.35 13.81
N ALA A 310 -24.85 -18.03 13.85
CA ALA A 310 -24.92 -19.45 14.19
C ALA A 310 -24.06 -20.33 13.27
N GLY A 311 -23.13 -21.08 13.87
CA GLY A 311 -22.19 -21.95 13.14
C GLY A 311 -20.87 -21.28 12.73
N VAL A 312 -20.71 -19.97 12.93
CA VAL A 312 -19.43 -19.28 12.77
C VAL A 312 -18.55 -19.53 13.99
N VAL A 313 -17.32 -19.98 13.77
CA VAL A 313 -16.33 -20.23 14.84
C VAL A 313 -15.23 -19.17 14.75
N GLY A 314 -14.95 -18.50 15.87
CA GLY A 314 -13.91 -17.47 15.95
C GLY A 314 -13.83 -16.84 17.34
N PRO A 315 -12.89 -15.91 17.55
CA PRO A 315 -12.80 -15.11 18.77
C PRO A 315 -13.99 -14.14 18.88
N THR A 316 -14.79 -14.29 19.93
CA THR A 316 -15.90 -13.38 20.24
C THR A 316 -15.45 -12.14 21.00
N LEU A 317 -14.22 -12.12 21.53
CA LEU A 317 -13.64 -10.99 22.25
C LEU A 317 -12.16 -10.81 21.86
N GLU A 318 -11.80 -9.56 21.64
CA GLU A 318 -10.43 -9.10 21.41
C GLU A 318 -10.15 -7.88 22.29
N THR A 319 -8.93 -7.77 22.84
CA THR A 319 -8.51 -6.63 23.67
C THR A 319 -7.15 -6.10 23.23
N PHE A 320 -6.95 -4.80 23.39
CA PHE A 320 -5.82 -4.06 22.85
C PHE A 320 -5.23 -3.13 23.92
N ILE A 321 -3.90 -3.15 24.06
CA ILE A 321 -3.15 -2.30 24.99
C ILE A 321 -2.18 -1.45 24.18
N HIS A 322 -2.18 -0.15 24.41
CA HIS A 322 -1.37 0.85 23.70
C HIS A 322 -0.42 1.56 24.66
N ASP A 323 0.77 1.94 24.20
CA ASP A 323 1.73 2.74 24.98
C ASP A 323 1.34 4.23 25.06
N GLY A 324 2.18 5.07 25.66
CA GLY A 324 1.93 6.51 25.78
C GLY A 324 1.93 7.26 24.44
N LEU A 325 2.64 6.76 23.42
CA LEU A 325 2.59 7.25 22.03
C LEU A 325 1.38 6.70 21.25
N GLY A 326 0.56 5.85 21.87
CA GLY A 326 -0.64 5.27 21.27
C GLY A 326 -0.36 4.07 20.36
N ARG A 327 0.83 3.47 20.45
CA ARG A 327 1.25 2.33 19.62
C ARG A 327 0.82 1.03 20.29
N LEU A 328 0.32 0.09 19.50
CA LEU A 328 -0.15 -1.21 19.99
C LEU A 328 1.00 -1.99 20.61
N MET A 329 0.96 -2.27 21.92
CA MET A 329 1.92 -3.13 22.62
C MET A 329 1.44 -4.58 22.72
N THR A 330 0.12 -4.79 22.78
CA THR A 330 -0.46 -6.13 22.97
C THR A 330 -1.85 -6.19 22.35
N ALA A 331 -2.11 -7.23 21.56
CA ALA A 331 -3.44 -7.61 21.11
C ALA A 331 -3.73 -9.04 21.56
N THR A 332 -4.82 -9.25 22.29
CA THR A 332 -5.33 -10.58 22.62
C THR A 332 -6.59 -10.85 21.82
N SER A 333 -6.68 -12.00 21.18
CA SER A 333 -7.84 -12.46 20.40
C SER A 333 -8.23 -13.86 20.89
N GLY A 334 -9.33 -13.94 21.65
CA GLY A 334 -9.67 -15.13 22.43
C GLY A 334 -8.57 -15.50 23.44
N THR A 335 -7.88 -16.63 23.21
CA THR A 335 -6.74 -17.10 24.03
C THR A 335 -5.37 -16.82 23.41
N ILE A 336 -5.32 -16.21 22.22
CA ILE A 336 -4.08 -15.91 21.51
C ILE A 336 -3.66 -14.48 21.83
N THR A 337 -2.53 -14.31 22.50
CA THR A 337 -1.91 -12.99 22.70
C THR A 337 -0.73 -12.80 21.74
N SER A 338 -0.75 -11.66 21.05
CA SER A 338 0.33 -11.08 20.25
C SER A 338 0.91 -9.89 20.99
N ARG A 339 2.24 -9.78 21.08
CA ARG A 339 2.96 -8.63 21.66
C ARG A 339 3.80 -7.95 20.60
N PHE A 340 3.96 -6.65 20.73
CA PHE A 340 4.72 -5.82 19.80
C PHE A 340 5.67 -4.92 20.57
N THR A 341 6.89 -4.71 20.05
CA THR A 341 7.84 -3.74 20.61
C THR A 341 8.31 -2.75 19.55
N TRP A 342 8.58 -1.52 19.96
CA TRP A 342 8.85 -0.39 19.08
C TRP A 342 10.08 0.38 19.57
N ASP A 343 10.83 1.03 18.66
CA ASP A 343 11.82 2.03 19.04
C ASP A 343 11.17 3.40 19.31
N SER A 344 11.92 4.40 19.76
CA SER A 344 11.42 5.77 19.98
C SER A 344 10.96 6.48 18.69
N LEU A 345 11.39 5.99 17.54
CA LEU A 345 10.99 6.49 16.21
C LEU A 345 9.69 5.83 15.72
N SER A 346 9.05 5.02 16.58
CA SER A 346 7.80 4.31 16.32
C SER A 346 7.87 3.26 15.21
N ARG A 347 9.06 2.67 15.04
CA ARG A 347 9.31 1.57 14.09
C ARG A 347 9.27 0.23 14.82
N LEU A 348 8.68 -0.79 14.20
CA LEU A 348 8.44 -2.09 14.83
C LEU A 348 9.74 -2.90 14.95
N LEU A 349 10.17 -3.15 16.19
CA LEU A 349 11.35 -3.96 16.52
C LEU A 349 11.05 -5.46 16.68
N SER A 350 9.86 -5.83 17.15
CA SER A 350 9.46 -7.24 17.18
C SER A 350 7.95 -7.47 17.25
N GLU A 351 7.52 -8.62 16.73
CA GLU A 351 6.21 -9.24 17.00
C GLU A 351 6.43 -10.60 17.68
N GLU A 352 5.72 -10.90 18.76
CA GLU A 352 5.70 -12.21 19.43
C GLU A 352 4.26 -12.74 19.55
N THR A 353 3.96 -13.84 18.85
CA THR A 353 2.63 -14.48 18.89
C THR A 353 2.78 -15.96 19.25
N LEU A 354 2.13 -16.42 20.33
CA LEU A 354 2.24 -17.80 20.86
C LEU A 354 3.70 -18.25 21.10
N GLY A 355 4.56 -17.37 21.62
CA GLY A 355 5.98 -17.65 21.86
C GLY A 355 6.83 -17.73 20.59
N ARG A 356 6.26 -17.47 19.40
CA ARG A 356 7.00 -17.31 18.15
C ARG A 356 7.31 -15.83 17.95
N LYS A 357 8.57 -15.45 18.10
CA LYS A 357 9.06 -14.07 17.92
C LYS A 357 9.67 -13.86 16.54
N ILE A 358 9.30 -12.77 15.88
CA ILE A 358 10.03 -12.18 14.75
C ILE A 358 10.66 -10.90 15.28
N GLU A 359 11.96 -10.69 15.02
CA GLU A 359 12.71 -9.50 15.45
C GLU A 359 13.31 -8.79 14.24
N HIS A 360 13.32 -7.45 14.26
CA HIS A 360 13.84 -6.61 13.19
C HIS A 360 15.01 -5.75 13.71
N GLN A 361 16.08 -5.69 12.92
CA GLN A 361 17.08 -4.63 13.01
C GLN A 361 16.87 -3.68 11.83
N LEU A 362 16.85 -2.38 12.14
CA LEU A 362 16.53 -1.31 11.20
C LEU A 362 17.75 -0.42 10.97
N ASP A 363 17.93 0.06 9.75
CA ASP A 363 18.86 1.17 9.46
C ASP A 363 18.29 2.52 9.91
N ASP A 364 18.97 3.63 9.57
CA ASP A 364 18.55 4.98 9.98
C ASP A 364 17.49 5.61 9.06
N ALA A 365 17.17 5.01 7.91
CA ALA A 365 15.97 5.33 7.13
C ALA A 365 14.73 4.57 7.63
N GLY A 366 14.92 3.40 8.26
CA GLY A 366 13.88 2.51 8.78
C GLY A 366 13.71 1.21 8.00
N ASN A 367 14.60 0.90 7.05
CA ASN A 367 14.55 -0.37 6.33
C ASN A 367 14.98 -1.52 7.26
N ALA A 368 14.29 -2.65 7.17
CA ALA A 368 14.67 -3.86 7.92
C ALA A 368 15.87 -4.54 7.25
N ILE A 369 17.06 -4.36 7.84
CA ILE A 369 18.35 -4.88 7.35
C ILE A 369 18.67 -6.28 7.86
N GLU A 370 18.16 -6.68 9.04
CA GLU A 370 18.15 -8.08 9.48
C GLU A 370 16.81 -8.44 10.11
N LEU A 371 16.23 -9.60 9.74
CA LEU A 371 15.06 -10.19 10.39
C LEU A 371 15.41 -11.56 10.98
N HIS A 372 15.13 -11.76 12.26
CA HIS A 372 15.28 -13.05 12.94
C HIS A 372 13.91 -13.72 13.04
N TYR A 373 13.79 -14.95 12.54
CA TYR A 373 12.53 -15.71 12.55
C TYR A 373 12.50 -16.77 13.67
N PRO A 374 11.30 -17.22 14.10
CA PRO A 374 11.12 -18.27 15.13
C PRO A 374 11.79 -19.61 14.81
N SER A 375 12.18 -19.83 13.55
CA SER A 375 12.91 -21.01 13.07
C SER A 375 14.43 -20.93 13.28
N GLY A 376 14.95 -19.81 13.82
CA GLY A 376 16.38 -19.51 13.85
C GLY A 376 16.95 -19.00 12.51
N LEU A 377 16.12 -18.87 11.48
CA LEU A 377 16.52 -18.26 10.20
C LEU A 377 16.78 -16.75 10.40
N ARG A 378 17.93 -16.29 9.92
CA ARG A 378 18.28 -14.88 9.78
C ARG A 378 18.22 -14.48 8.30
N LEU A 379 17.31 -13.57 7.98
CA LEU A 379 17.21 -12.93 6.66
C LEU A 379 17.95 -11.60 6.75
N LEU A 380 18.99 -11.43 5.94
CA LEU A 380 19.73 -10.17 5.80
C LEU A 380 19.29 -9.47 4.51
N GLN A 381 19.17 -8.14 4.56
CA GLN A 381 18.73 -7.29 3.47
C GLN A 381 19.65 -6.07 3.34
N SER A 382 19.76 -5.55 2.12
CA SER A 382 20.52 -4.34 1.78
C SER A 382 19.73 -3.50 0.78
N PHE A 383 19.85 -2.19 0.89
CA PHE A 383 19.01 -1.22 0.18
C PHE A 383 19.90 -0.19 -0.54
N ASP A 384 19.43 0.33 -1.67
CA ASP A 384 20.13 1.40 -2.39
C ASP A 384 19.74 2.80 -1.87
N ALA A 385 20.25 3.85 -2.51
CA ALA A 385 20.03 5.22 -2.07
C ALA A 385 18.57 5.73 -2.26
N LEU A 386 17.66 4.91 -2.79
CA LEU A 386 16.21 5.19 -2.87
C LEU A 386 15.38 4.19 -2.05
N ASP A 387 15.97 3.56 -1.02
CA ASP A 387 15.33 2.57 -0.13
C ASP A 387 14.83 1.30 -0.85
N ARG A 388 15.40 0.98 -2.02
CA ARG A 388 15.01 -0.21 -2.80
C ARG A 388 15.88 -1.40 -2.45
N LEU A 389 15.24 -2.55 -2.25
CA LEU A 389 15.89 -3.81 -1.89
C LEU A 389 16.91 -4.26 -2.95
N GLN A 390 18.19 -3.97 -2.72
CA GLN A 390 19.30 -4.27 -3.61
C GLN A 390 19.75 -5.73 -3.49
N ALA A 391 19.73 -6.32 -2.28
CA ALA A 391 19.90 -7.76 -2.11
C ALA A 391 19.25 -8.28 -0.82
N LEU A 392 18.85 -9.56 -0.87
CA LEU A 392 18.37 -10.33 0.28
C LEU A 392 19.07 -11.70 0.31
N GLY A 393 19.37 -12.20 1.50
CA GLY A 393 20.10 -13.47 1.66
C GLY A 393 20.00 -14.02 3.07
N ARG A 394 20.67 -15.15 3.31
CA ARG A 394 20.78 -15.72 4.65
C ARG A 394 22.16 -15.48 5.23
N GLN A 395 22.25 -15.23 6.53
CA GLN A 395 23.52 -15.37 7.22
C GLN A 395 23.89 -16.86 7.31
N THR A 396 25.12 -17.20 6.97
CA THR A 396 25.71 -18.53 7.26
C THR A 396 26.70 -18.42 8.43
N ALA A 397 27.33 -19.52 8.82
CA ALA A 397 28.35 -19.50 9.88
C ALA A 397 29.62 -18.72 9.49
N GLU A 398 29.85 -18.49 8.20
CA GLU A 398 31.10 -17.94 7.66
C GLU A 398 30.85 -16.61 6.92
N GLU A 399 29.87 -16.55 6.00
CA GLU A 399 29.55 -15.35 5.20
C GLU A 399 28.04 -15.13 4.99
N PHE A 400 27.68 -13.95 4.46
CA PHE A 400 26.34 -13.66 3.93
C PHE A 400 26.16 -14.35 2.57
N GLU A 401 25.15 -15.23 2.45
CA GLU A 401 24.84 -15.91 1.20
C GLU A 401 23.64 -15.24 0.51
N PRO A 402 23.85 -14.35 -0.50
CA PRO A 402 22.77 -13.69 -1.22
C PRO A 402 21.89 -14.72 -1.95
N ARG A 403 20.57 -14.59 -1.74
CA ARG A 403 19.53 -15.44 -2.35
C ARG A 403 18.80 -14.72 -3.48
N ALA A 404 18.62 -13.41 -3.37
CA ALA A 404 18.34 -12.56 -4.51
C ALA A 404 19.20 -11.29 -4.44
N ALA A 405 19.63 -10.77 -5.59
CA ALA A 405 20.16 -9.42 -5.72
C ALA A 405 19.54 -8.76 -6.96
N TYR A 406 19.37 -7.44 -6.91
CA TYR A 406 18.68 -6.64 -7.90
C TYR A 406 19.53 -5.42 -8.25
N THR A 407 19.42 -4.99 -9.51
CA THR A 407 19.86 -3.67 -9.96
C THR A 407 18.66 -2.97 -10.57
N PHE A 408 18.60 -1.65 -10.46
CA PHE A 408 17.43 -0.85 -10.83
C PHE A 408 17.76 0.18 -11.92
N ARG A 409 16.71 0.81 -12.44
CA ARG A 409 16.65 1.78 -13.54
C ARG A 409 15.67 2.87 -13.12
N GLY A 410 16.08 4.14 -13.15
CA GLY A 410 15.25 5.28 -12.75
C GLY A 410 14.77 5.18 -11.31
N ALA A 411 13.49 5.48 -11.05
CA ALA A 411 12.89 5.49 -9.73
C ALA A 411 12.58 4.09 -9.15
N ASP A 412 12.09 3.13 -9.94
CA ASP A 412 11.53 1.86 -9.42
C ASP A 412 11.80 0.60 -10.28
N ARG A 413 12.28 0.74 -11.52
CA ARG A 413 12.30 -0.34 -12.50
C ARG A 413 13.44 -1.34 -12.23
N VAL A 414 13.12 -2.60 -11.93
CA VAL A 414 14.14 -3.68 -11.85
C VAL A 414 14.80 -3.90 -13.21
N HIS A 415 16.09 -3.64 -13.31
CA HIS A 415 16.87 -3.85 -14.54
C HIS A 415 17.32 -5.29 -14.72
N SER A 416 17.96 -5.84 -13.69
CA SER A 416 18.47 -7.21 -13.68
C SER A 416 18.41 -7.79 -12.28
N GLN A 417 18.34 -9.11 -12.23
CA GLN A 417 18.14 -9.88 -11.01
C GLN A 417 19.05 -11.11 -11.01
N ALA A 418 19.71 -11.36 -9.88
CA ALA A 418 20.48 -12.56 -9.61
C ALA A 418 19.71 -13.41 -8.60
N LEU A 419 19.30 -14.61 -8.99
CA LEU A 419 18.51 -15.51 -8.15
C LEU A 419 19.36 -16.75 -7.81
N ALA A 420 19.73 -16.85 -6.55
CA ALA A 420 20.75 -17.77 -6.04
C ALA A 420 22.09 -17.72 -6.83
N ALA A 421 22.92 -18.73 -6.62
CA ALA A 421 24.23 -18.87 -7.25
C ALA A 421 24.19 -19.25 -8.74
N GLN A 422 23.02 -19.42 -9.35
CA GLN A 422 22.89 -20.05 -10.68
C GLN A 422 22.00 -19.31 -11.68
N LEU A 423 20.95 -18.59 -11.26
CA LEU A 423 20.05 -17.91 -12.19
C LEU A 423 20.36 -16.43 -12.30
N ARG A 424 20.24 -15.89 -13.51
CA ARG A 424 20.26 -14.45 -13.81
C ARG A 424 19.05 -14.13 -14.65
N GLY A 425 18.50 -12.94 -14.45
CA GLY A 425 17.44 -12.40 -15.29
C GLY A 425 17.65 -10.93 -15.59
N ALA A 426 17.05 -10.47 -16.68
CA ALA A 426 17.13 -9.11 -17.16
C ALA A 426 15.77 -8.68 -17.70
N ARG A 427 15.39 -7.43 -17.46
CA ARG A 427 14.14 -6.84 -17.90
C ARG A 427 14.41 -5.58 -18.70
N SER A 428 13.67 -5.43 -19.80
CA SER A 428 13.71 -4.28 -20.70
C SER A 428 12.37 -3.55 -20.66
N TYR A 429 12.39 -2.26 -20.98
CA TYR A 429 11.26 -1.36 -20.84
C TYR A 429 11.13 -0.47 -22.09
N ASP A 430 9.94 0.06 -22.35
CA ASP A 430 9.72 1.11 -23.36
C ASP A 430 9.92 2.54 -22.80
N ALA A 431 9.72 3.55 -23.64
CA ALA A 431 9.83 4.95 -23.24
C ALA A 431 8.74 5.38 -22.25
N ALA A 432 7.62 4.66 -22.13
CA ALA A 432 6.62 4.87 -21.08
C ALA A 432 6.92 4.06 -19.80
N GLY A 433 8.11 3.44 -19.70
CA GLY A 433 8.51 2.68 -18.52
C GLY A 433 7.79 1.34 -18.34
N ARG A 434 7.10 0.84 -19.39
CA ARG A 434 6.34 -0.43 -19.35
C ARG A 434 7.26 -1.58 -19.76
N PRO A 435 7.27 -2.73 -19.05
CA PRO A 435 8.20 -3.82 -19.37
C PRO A 435 7.86 -4.48 -20.71
N THR A 436 8.85 -4.60 -21.59
CA THR A 436 8.69 -5.13 -22.97
C THR A 436 9.31 -6.51 -23.17
N ASN A 437 10.24 -6.89 -22.31
CA ASN A 437 10.94 -8.17 -22.36
C ASN A 437 11.39 -8.55 -20.94
N ASP A 438 11.09 -9.76 -20.51
CA ASP A 438 11.57 -10.36 -19.26
C ASP A 438 12.28 -11.68 -19.59
N GLN A 439 13.49 -11.87 -19.08
CA GLN A 439 14.32 -13.03 -19.35
C GLN A 439 14.87 -13.60 -18.04
N ILE A 440 14.92 -14.92 -17.94
CA ILE A 440 15.62 -15.66 -16.87
C ILE A 440 16.40 -16.82 -17.51
N GLY A 441 17.67 -16.98 -17.15
CA GLY A 441 18.56 -18.04 -17.63
C GLY A 441 19.57 -18.49 -16.58
N LEU A 442 20.27 -19.59 -16.87
CA LEU A 442 21.39 -20.07 -16.06
C LEU A 442 22.65 -19.25 -16.39
N MET A 443 23.51 -18.99 -15.40
CA MET A 443 24.82 -18.37 -15.66
C MET A 443 25.65 -19.21 -16.62
N GLY A 444 26.24 -18.55 -17.62
CA GLY A 444 27.01 -19.20 -18.68
C GLY A 444 26.18 -19.82 -19.81
N ALA A 445 24.85 -19.86 -19.71
CA ALA A 445 24.00 -20.30 -20.81
C ALA A 445 23.89 -19.21 -21.89
N THR A 446 23.96 -19.60 -23.17
CA THR A 446 23.83 -18.70 -24.32
C THR A 446 22.38 -18.37 -24.69
N GLN A 447 21.41 -19.02 -24.07
CA GLN A 447 19.97 -18.78 -24.24
C GLN A 447 19.29 -18.71 -22.87
N PRO A 448 18.24 -17.86 -22.72
CA PRO A 448 17.44 -17.85 -21.50
C PRO A 448 16.62 -19.15 -21.36
N ALA A 449 16.44 -19.61 -20.13
CA ALA A 449 15.57 -20.74 -19.80
C ALA A 449 14.07 -20.35 -19.83
N PHE A 450 13.78 -19.05 -19.70
CA PHE A 450 12.48 -18.44 -19.86
C PHE A 450 12.64 -17.05 -20.48
N GLN A 451 11.82 -16.72 -21.47
CA GLN A 451 11.66 -15.36 -21.99
C GLN A 451 10.17 -15.08 -22.19
N GLU A 452 9.71 -13.92 -21.74
CA GLU A 452 8.40 -13.35 -22.07
C GLU A 452 8.63 -12.02 -22.78
N GLN A 453 8.35 -11.97 -24.08
CA GLN A 453 8.16 -10.68 -24.75
C GLN A 453 6.75 -10.19 -24.45
N GLN A 454 6.62 -8.90 -24.11
CA GLN A 454 5.40 -8.27 -23.61
C GLN A 454 5.01 -7.09 -24.52
N ALA A 455 3.89 -7.22 -25.23
CA ALA A 455 3.31 -6.13 -26.03
C ALA A 455 2.25 -5.34 -25.24
N TRP A 456 2.07 -4.06 -25.60
CA TRP A 456 1.13 -3.13 -24.97
C TRP A 456 0.36 -2.34 -26.03
N ASN A 457 -0.88 -1.95 -25.74
CA ASN A 457 -1.63 -0.98 -26.53
C ASN A 457 -1.34 0.46 -26.05
N ARG A 458 -2.09 1.46 -26.55
CA ARG A 458 -1.80 2.87 -26.27
C ARG A 458 -2.20 3.28 -24.86
N ALA A 459 -3.33 2.79 -24.34
CA ALA A 459 -3.75 2.91 -22.95
C ALA A 459 -2.91 2.10 -21.94
N GLY A 460 -1.83 1.44 -22.37
CA GLY A 460 -0.96 0.68 -21.45
C GLY A 460 -1.60 -0.60 -20.89
N SER A 461 -2.56 -1.19 -21.60
CA SER A 461 -3.07 -2.54 -21.34
C SER A 461 -2.35 -3.58 -22.21
N ARG A 462 -2.40 -4.85 -21.80
CA ARG A 462 -1.81 -5.97 -22.55
C ARG A 462 -2.86 -6.63 -23.46
N PRO A 463 -2.72 -6.62 -24.80
CA PRO A 463 -3.65 -7.35 -25.68
C PRO A 463 -3.57 -8.88 -25.46
N PRO A 464 -4.59 -9.67 -25.84
CA PRO A 464 -4.66 -11.10 -25.51
C PRO A 464 -3.52 -11.97 -26.03
N ILE A 465 -2.84 -11.56 -27.12
CA ILE A 465 -1.70 -12.28 -27.73
C ILE A 465 -0.37 -11.54 -27.42
N SER A 466 -0.31 -10.81 -26.32
CA SER A 466 0.87 -10.02 -25.89
C SER A 466 2.06 -10.84 -25.39
N ARG A 467 2.01 -12.17 -25.48
CA ARG A 467 2.99 -13.11 -24.89
C ARG A 467 3.57 -14.04 -25.95
N LEU A 468 4.88 -13.91 -26.16
CA LEU A 468 5.69 -14.89 -26.89
C LEU A 468 6.70 -15.52 -25.93
N ASP A 469 6.84 -16.85 -26.00
CA ASP A 469 7.86 -17.61 -25.29
C ASP A 469 9.15 -17.75 -26.12
N SER A 470 10.18 -18.39 -25.56
CA SER A 470 11.46 -18.64 -26.24
C SER A 470 11.36 -19.61 -27.44
N ASN A 471 10.20 -20.22 -27.68
CA ASN A 471 9.91 -21.06 -28.85
C ASN A 471 9.13 -20.31 -29.95
N GLY A 472 8.91 -18.99 -29.79
CA GLY A 472 8.07 -18.19 -30.70
C GLY A 472 6.60 -18.61 -30.72
N SER A 473 6.19 -19.46 -29.78
CA SER A 473 4.90 -20.17 -29.80
C SER A 473 3.89 -19.43 -28.94
N GLY A 474 3.41 -18.29 -29.46
CA GLY A 474 2.50 -17.39 -28.74
C GLY A 474 1.27 -18.11 -28.19
N CYS A 475 1.01 -17.97 -26.88
CA CYS A 475 -0.13 -18.61 -26.22
C CYS A 475 -1.44 -17.95 -26.65
N SER A 476 -2.10 -18.51 -27.67
CA SER A 476 -3.38 -18.03 -28.18
C SER A 476 -4.54 -18.29 -27.21
N SER A 477 -4.79 -17.37 -26.27
CA SER A 477 -5.88 -17.48 -25.29
C SER A 477 -7.25 -17.14 -25.88
N ALA A 478 -7.63 -17.81 -26.97
CA ALA A 478 -8.99 -17.87 -27.47
C ALA A 478 -9.60 -19.24 -27.08
N THR A 479 -10.55 -19.24 -26.15
CA THR A 479 -11.24 -20.44 -25.63
C THR A 479 -10.35 -21.56 -25.08
N MET A 480 -9.99 -21.47 -23.79
CA MET A 480 -9.68 -22.64 -22.96
C MET A 480 -10.35 -22.55 -21.58
N VAL A 481 -10.80 -23.69 -21.07
CA VAL A 481 -11.31 -23.88 -19.70
C VAL A 481 -10.11 -24.10 -18.77
N PRO A 482 -10.08 -23.55 -17.53
CA PRO A 482 -8.87 -23.49 -16.72
C PRO A 482 -8.52 -24.83 -16.03
N THR A 483 -7.94 -25.78 -16.77
CA THR A 483 -7.39 -27.04 -16.22
C THR A 483 -6.06 -27.52 -16.81
N ASP A 484 -5.74 -27.26 -18.09
CA ASP A 484 -4.54 -27.83 -18.72
C ASP A 484 -3.33 -26.88 -18.69
N PHE A 485 -2.34 -27.22 -17.85
CA PHE A 485 -0.97 -26.73 -17.96
C PHE A 485 -0.24 -27.36 -19.17
N CYS A 486 0.73 -26.64 -19.73
CA CYS A 486 1.48 -27.06 -20.91
C CYS A 486 2.14 -28.45 -20.76
N LYS A 487 1.67 -29.43 -21.53
CA LYS A 487 2.29 -30.76 -21.63
C LYS A 487 3.48 -30.72 -22.61
N ARG A 488 4.67 -31.01 -22.11
CA ARG A 488 5.86 -31.27 -22.96
C ARG A 488 5.66 -32.58 -23.74
N PRO A 489 6.11 -32.68 -25.01
CA PRO A 489 6.50 -33.94 -25.59
C PRO A 489 7.76 -34.48 -24.88
N HIS A 490 7.83 -35.78 -24.65
CA HIS A 490 9.12 -36.43 -24.34
C HIS A 490 9.93 -36.58 -25.64
N PRO A 491 11.26 -36.35 -25.63
CA PRO A 491 12.10 -36.78 -26.73
C PRO A 491 12.21 -38.31 -26.74
N GLU A 492 12.05 -38.92 -27.90
CA GLU A 492 12.21 -40.38 -28.08
C GLU A 492 13.70 -40.75 -28.03
N ALA A 493 14.02 -41.85 -27.34
CA ALA A 493 15.36 -42.42 -27.30
C ALA A 493 15.50 -43.54 -28.33
N ASN A 494 16.48 -43.43 -29.22
CA ASN A 494 16.76 -44.43 -30.26
C ASN A 494 17.31 -45.74 -29.62
N PRO A 495 16.89 -46.94 -30.07
CA PRO A 495 17.24 -48.20 -29.40
C PRO A 495 18.62 -48.73 -29.81
N ILE A 496 19.31 -49.40 -28.88
CA ILE A 496 20.52 -50.20 -29.17
C ILE A 496 20.32 -51.65 -28.72
N VAL A 497 20.81 -52.55 -29.58
CA VAL A 497 20.60 -53.99 -29.67
C VAL A 497 21.01 -54.82 -28.44
N GLY A 498 20.16 -55.81 -28.08
CA GLY A 498 20.57 -57.10 -27.52
C GLY A 498 20.50 -57.26 -25.99
N GLY A 499 20.16 -58.44 -25.43
CA GLY A 499 19.61 -59.64 -26.08
C GLY A 499 19.95 -60.97 -25.42
N SER A 500 19.14 -61.45 -24.46
CA SER A 500 19.10 -62.87 -24.04
C SER A 500 17.83 -63.17 -23.24
N ALA A 501 17.24 -64.35 -23.41
CA ALA A 501 16.00 -64.75 -22.73
C ALA A 501 16.25 -65.73 -21.58
N THR A 502 15.33 -65.79 -20.61
CA THR A 502 14.70 -67.07 -20.20
C THR A 502 13.41 -66.83 -19.38
N THR A 503 12.58 -67.87 -19.27
CA THR A 503 11.21 -67.81 -18.75
C THR A 503 11.03 -68.70 -17.52
N ARG A 504 10.03 -68.38 -16.66
CA ARG A 504 9.14 -69.39 -16.07
C ARG A 504 7.86 -68.82 -15.47
N SER A 505 6.81 -69.65 -15.47
CA SER A 505 5.51 -69.47 -14.79
C SER A 505 5.57 -70.12 -13.38
N THR A 506 4.56 -70.04 -12.49
CA THR A 506 3.24 -70.72 -12.57
C THR A 506 2.14 -70.19 -11.63
N THR A 507 0.88 -70.34 -12.09
CA THR A 507 -0.42 -70.62 -11.40
C THR A 507 -0.40 -71.22 -9.97
N LYS A 508 -1.44 -71.17 -9.08
CA LYS A 508 -2.86 -70.61 -9.05
C LYS A 508 -3.39 -70.54 -7.55
N PRO A 509 -4.66 -70.17 -7.23
CA PRO A 509 -5.09 -69.68 -5.89
C PRO A 509 -6.20 -70.49 -5.15
N ARG A 510 -6.64 -70.02 -3.95
CA ARG A 510 -8.05 -70.07 -3.44
C ARG A 510 -8.27 -69.30 -2.11
N GLY A 511 -9.51 -68.87 -1.82
CA GLY A 511 -9.98 -68.39 -0.50
C GLY A 511 -11.16 -67.39 -0.56
N SER A 512 -12.27 -67.63 0.16
CA SER A 512 -13.49 -66.79 0.13
C SER A 512 -14.52 -67.12 1.24
N VAL A 513 -15.08 -66.13 1.95
CA VAL A 513 -16.25 -66.25 2.87
C VAL A 513 -17.06 -64.92 2.88
N THR A 514 -18.35 -64.94 3.24
CA THR A 514 -19.31 -63.79 3.29
C THR A 514 -19.78 -63.52 4.75
N SER A 515 -20.77 -62.71 5.15
CA SER A 515 -21.81 -61.82 4.55
C SER A 515 -22.13 -60.67 5.58
N GLU A 516 -23.21 -59.87 5.65
CA GLU A 516 -24.51 -59.77 4.93
C GLU A 516 -25.21 -58.40 5.10
N GLY A 517 -26.09 -58.03 4.16
CA GLY A 517 -27.23 -57.09 4.36
C GLY A 517 -26.96 -55.58 4.43
N SER A 518 -27.91 -54.68 4.07
CA SER A 518 -29.14 -54.83 3.27
C SER A 518 -29.68 -53.47 2.79
N SER A 519 -30.49 -53.43 1.71
CA SER A 519 -31.62 -52.47 1.46
C SER A 519 -31.34 -50.94 1.38
N ARG A 520 -31.86 -50.13 0.43
CA ARG A 520 -32.81 -50.33 -0.69
C ARG A 520 -32.62 -49.25 -1.78
N LYS A 521 -33.31 -49.44 -2.92
CA LYS A 521 -33.26 -48.61 -4.15
C LYS A 521 -33.76 -47.16 -3.95
N ALA A 522 -33.20 -46.23 -4.72
CA ALA A 522 -33.82 -44.93 -5.05
C ALA A 522 -34.34 -44.93 -6.51
N SER A 523 -35.41 -44.18 -6.77
CA SER A 523 -36.06 -44.04 -8.09
C SER A 523 -36.12 -42.58 -8.57
N ARG A 524 -36.13 -42.38 -9.89
CA ARG A 524 -36.08 -41.05 -10.53
C ARG A 524 -37.37 -40.25 -10.37
N CYS A 525 -37.25 -38.92 -10.27
CA CYS A 525 -38.14 -37.95 -10.92
C CYS A 525 -37.43 -36.58 -11.10
N HIS A 526 -37.91 -35.75 -12.04
CA HIS A 526 -37.39 -34.39 -12.28
C HIS A 526 -37.92 -33.37 -11.25
N PRO A 527 -37.29 -32.18 -11.15
CA PRO A 527 -38.00 -30.99 -11.64
C PRO A 527 -37.13 -30.02 -12.47
N LYS A 528 -37.73 -28.88 -12.86
CA LYS A 528 -37.18 -27.85 -13.76
C LYS A 528 -36.36 -26.77 -13.04
N ALA A 529 -35.41 -26.19 -13.79
CA ALA A 529 -35.00 -24.78 -13.82
C ALA A 529 -35.05 -23.91 -12.54
N ARG A 530 -33.85 -23.51 -12.07
CA ARG A 530 -33.45 -22.08 -11.97
C ARG A 530 -31.94 -21.98 -11.83
N ALA A 531 -31.27 -21.27 -12.75
CA ALA A 531 -29.84 -20.98 -12.66
C ALA A 531 -29.65 -19.56 -12.10
N VAL A 532 -29.30 -19.46 -10.82
CA VAL A 532 -28.90 -18.20 -10.16
C VAL A 532 -27.78 -18.51 -9.18
N THR A 533 -26.56 -18.04 -9.47
CA THR A 533 -25.53 -17.56 -8.52
C THR A 533 -24.24 -17.28 -9.28
N GLY A 534 -24.15 -16.08 -9.87
CA GLY A 534 -22.84 -15.52 -10.20
C GLY A 534 -22.14 -15.17 -8.90
N ARG A 535 -21.00 -15.79 -8.58
CA ARG A 535 -20.19 -15.41 -7.42
C ARG A 535 -19.34 -14.19 -7.77
N ALA A 536 -19.88 -13.00 -7.53
CA ALA A 536 -19.02 -11.87 -7.23
C ALA A 536 -18.19 -12.20 -5.98
N ARG A 537 -16.87 -12.04 -6.10
CA ARG A 537 -15.91 -11.97 -4.98
C ARG A 537 -15.40 -10.53 -4.90
N TRP A 538 -14.48 -10.28 -3.96
CA TRP A 538 -13.92 -8.97 -3.63
C TRP A 538 -14.88 -8.10 -2.80
N ALA A 539 -14.47 -7.48 -1.68
CA ALA A 539 -13.26 -7.72 -0.90
C ALA A 539 -13.49 -7.38 0.58
N ALA A 540 -12.82 -8.11 1.47
CA ALA A 540 -12.69 -7.77 2.88
C ALA A 540 -11.21 -7.96 3.26
N CYS A 541 -10.58 -6.91 3.78
CA CYS A 541 -9.17 -6.94 4.18
C CYS A 541 -8.99 -7.48 5.61
N CYS A 542 -7.74 -7.81 5.94
CA CYS A 542 -7.27 -8.13 7.30
C CYS A 542 -7.81 -9.43 7.92
N SER A 543 -7.32 -10.56 7.42
CA SER A 543 -7.09 -11.76 8.25
C SER A 543 -5.62 -12.17 8.15
N VAL A 544 -4.96 -12.33 9.32
CA VAL A 544 -3.56 -12.77 9.40
C VAL A 544 -3.54 -14.30 9.31
N GLY A 545 -3.10 -14.83 8.15
CA GLY A 545 -3.03 -16.26 7.89
C GLY A 545 -1.60 -16.74 7.68
N MET A 546 -0.95 -17.25 8.73
CA MET A 546 0.34 -17.94 8.58
C MET A 546 0.15 -19.30 7.89
N PRO A 547 1.01 -19.70 6.94
CA PRO A 547 0.94 -21.02 6.33
C PRO A 547 1.46 -22.11 7.28
N THR A 548 0.68 -23.17 7.47
CA THR A 548 1.15 -24.40 8.13
C THR A 548 1.98 -25.23 7.15
N ALA A 549 3.27 -25.39 7.43
CA ALA A 549 4.12 -26.35 6.74
C ALA A 549 4.06 -27.72 7.42
N THR A 550 3.97 -28.77 6.59
CA THR A 550 4.26 -30.17 6.91
C THR A 550 5.56 -30.56 6.22
#